data_AF-A0A1G5Q104-F1
#
_entry.id   AF-A0A1G5Q104-F1
#
_cell.length_a   1.000
_cell.length_b   1.000
_cell.length_c   1.000
_cell.angle_alpha   90.00
_cell.angle_beta   90.00
_cell.angle_gamma   90.00
#
_symmetry.space_group_name_H-M   'P 1'
#
loop_
_entity.id
_entity.type
_entity.pdbx_description
1 polymer ?
#
loop_
_entity_poly.entity_id
_entity_poly.type
_entity_poly.pdbx_seq_one_letter_code
_entity_poly.pdbx_strand_id
1 'polypeptide(L)'
;MILLNRYIRPQYNKITAVSRRGVLRRDGHRCAYCGKTAHTIDHVHPKSRGGADSWENLVAACLKCNNAKSDHTLAEMGWKLRFKPGVPQGTMWQIKELEKPAPDWDPFLLPESAA
;
A
#
# COMPACT_ATOMS: atom_id res chain seq x y z
N MET A 1 -18.97 -34.89 10.89
CA MET A 1 -17.76 -35.22 10.11
C MET A 1 -17.65 -34.22 8.98
N ILE A 2 -16.65 -33.33 9.01
CA ILE A 2 -16.45 -32.33 7.97
C ILE A 2 -15.61 -32.99 6.87
N LEU A 3 -16.15 -33.07 5.66
CA LEU A 3 -15.50 -33.64 4.48
C LEU A 3 -15.26 -32.51 3.46
N LEU A 4 -14.00 -32.34 3.06
CA LEU A 4 -13.62 -31.39 2.03
C LEU A 4 -14.11 -31.91 0.66
N ASN A 5 -15.24 -31.39 0.19
CA ASN A 5 -15.85 -31.85 -1.06
C ASN A 5 -15.09 -31.37 -2.32
N ARG A 6 -14.45 -30.19 -2.25
CA ARG A 6 -13.70 -29.63 -3.38
C ARG A 6 -12.64 -28.64 -2.90
N TYR A 7 -11.40 -28.89 -3.27
CA TYR A 7 -10.30 -27.95 -3.10
C TYR A 7 -10.13 -27.11 -4.37
N ILE A 8 -10.27 -25.79 -4.26
CA ILE A 8 -9.96 -24.87 -5.34
C ILE A 8 -8.58 -24.28 -5.03
N ARG A 9 -7.65 -24.34 -5.98
CA ARG A 9 -6.37 -23.59 -5.92
C ARG A 9 -6.60 -22.21 -6.52
N PRO A 10 -6.88 -21.17 -5.73
CA PRO A 10 -6.88 -19.81 -6.23
C PRO A 10 -5.50 -19.50 -6.80
N GLN A 11 -5.47 -19.21 -8.10
CA GLN A 11 -4.28 -18.71 -8.78
C GLN A 11 -4.19 -17.22 -8.44
N TYR A 12 -3.52 -16.94 -7.33
CA TYR A 12 -3.21 -15.60 -6.80
C TYR A 12 -2.22 -14.82 -7.68
N ASN A 13 -2.24 -15.07 -8.99
CA ASN A 13 -1.24 -14.61 -9.92
C ASN A 13 -1.76 -13.42 -10.73
N LYS A 14 -2.08 -12.34 -10.02
CA LYS A 14 -2.06 -11.00 -10.61
C LYS A 14 -1.49 -10.07 -9.55
N ILE A 15 -0.33 -9.50 -9.84
CA ILE A 15 0.19 -8.31 -9.16
C ILE A 15 -1.00 -7.35 -9.09
N THR A 16 -1.52 -7.09 -7.89
CA THR A 16 -2.69 -6.24 -7.72
C THR A 16 -2.41 -4.92 -8.42
N ALA A 17 -3.31 -4.51 -9.31
CA ALA A 17 -3.20 -3.25 -10.03
C ALA A 17 -2.96 -2.12 -9.02
N VAL A 18 -2.04 -1.21 -9.34
CA VAL A 18 -1.71 -0.12 -8.42
C VAL A 18 -2.95 0.72 -8.20
N SER A 19 -3.33 0.89 -6.94
CA SER A 19 -4.47 1.72 -6.55
C SER A 19 -4.05 2.69 -5.47
N ARG A 20 -4.65 3.89 -5.47
CA ARG A 20 -4.40 4.91 -4.43
C ARG A 20 -4.51 4.36 -3.02
N ARG A 21 -5.57 3.58 -2.76
CA ARG A 21 -5.80 2.96 -1.45
C ARG A 21 -4.73 1.91 -1.12
N GLY A 22 -4.29 1.14 -2.11
CA GLY A 22 -3.21 0.16 -1.94
C GLY A 22 -1.87 0.81 -1.59
N VAL A 23 -1.51 1.91 -2.27
CA VAL A 23 -0.26 2.67 -1.98
C VAL A 23 -0.31 3.27 -0.58
N LEU A 24 -1.42 3.93 -0.22
CA LEU A 24 -1.60 4.48 1.13
C LEU A 24 -1.48 3.40 2.22
N ARG A 25 -2.08 2.22 1.98
CA ARG A 25 -1.96 1.10 2.90
C ARG A 25 -0.51 0.60 3.00
N ARG A 26 0.17 0.43 1.86
CA ARG A 26 1.56 -0.08 1.79
C ARG A 26 2.49 0.78 2.63
N ASP A 27 2.28 2.08 2.55
CA ASP A 27 3.11 3.07 3.23
C ASP A 27 2.60 3.37 4.65
N GLY A 28 1.62 2.62 5.15
CA GLY A 28 1.06 2.77 6.50
C GLY A 28 0.41 4.13 6.74
N HIS A 29 -0.13 4.76 5.70
CA HIS A 29 -0.64 6.14 5.73
C HIS A 29 0.41 7.16 6.19
N ARG A 30 1.70 6.92 5.90
CA ARG A 30 2.80 7.84 6.23
C ARG A 30 3.41 8.43 4.98
N CYS A 31 3.70 9.71 5.04
CA CYS A 31 4.31 10.47 3.97
C CYS A 31 5.75 9.98 3.74
N ALA A 32 6.08 9.61 2.51
CA ALA A 32 7.40 9.13 2.13
C ALA A 32 8.50 10.19 2.27
N TYR A 33 8.12 11.47 2.33
CA TYR A 33 9.04 12.60 2.47
C TYR A 33 9.25 12.99 3.94
N CYS A 34 8.19 13.41 4.63
CA CYS A 34 8.28 13.93 6.00
C CYS A 34 7.89 12.94 7.10
N GLY A 35 7.31 11.79 6.77
CA GLY A 35 6.90 10.76 7.74
C GLY A 35 5.60 11.06 8.52
N LYS A 36 4.97 12.22 8.28
CA LYS A 36 3.65 12.61 8.83
C LYS A 36 2.52 11.86 8.14
N THR A 37 1.29 11.97 8.64
CA THR A 37 0.12 11.33 8.04
C THR A 37 -0.07 11.74 6.57
N ALA A 38 -0.27 10.74 5.71
CA ALA A 38 -0.51 10.89 4.28
C ALA A 38 -1.96 10.57 3.93
N HIS A 39 -2.52 11.41 3.07
CA HIS A 39 -3.88 11.27 2.54
C HIS A 39 -3.90 11.23 1.01
N THR A 40 -2.80 11.60 0.37
CA THR A 40 -2.66 11.63 -1.08
C THR A 40 -1.56 10.68 -1.51
N ILE A 41 -1.54 10.39 -2.81
CA ILE A 41 -0.42 9.70 -3.46
C ILE A 41 0.29 10.68 -4.37
N ASP A 42 1.57 10.47 -4.55
CA ASP A 42 2.45 11.28 -5.36
C ASP A 42 3.34 10.38 -6.23
N HIS A 43 3.73 10.92 -7.39
CA HIS A 43 4.67 10.28 -8.30
C HIS A 43 6.08 10.77 -7.97
N VAL A 44 6.94 9.84 -7.52
CA VAL A 44 8.36 10.12 -7.24
C VAL A 44 9.02 10.76 -8.47
N HIS A 45 8.81 10.14 -9.63
CA HIS A 45 9.10 10.70 -10.95
C HIS A 45 7.81 11.29 -11.55
N PRO A 46 7.71 12.62 -11.75
CA PRO A 46 6.51 13.27 -12.24
C PRO A 46 6.01 12.69 -13.57
N LYS A 47 4.68 12.65 -13.75
CA LYS A 47 4.05 12.17 -14.99
C LYS A 47 4.45 13.01 -16.20
N SER A 48 4.63 14.31 -16.02
CA SER A 48 5.14 15.25 -17.05
C SER A 48 6.52 14.87 -17.59
N ARG A 49 7.32 14.10 -16.84
CA ARG A 49 8.63 13.59 -17.24
C ARG A 49 8.63 12.10 -17.60
N GLY A 50 7.46 11.51 -17.83
CA GLY A 50 7.33 10.10 -18.22
C GLY A 50 7.21 9.11 -17.04
N GLY A 51 6.85 9.59 -15.84
CA GLY A 51 6.60 8.71 -14.69
C GLY A 51 5.44 7.75 -14.91
N ALA A 52 5.70 6.45 -14.72
CA ALA A 52 4.68 5.40 -14.81
C ALA A 52 3.82 5.30 -13.53
N ASP A 53 2.60 4.79 -13.66
CA ASP A 53 1.73 4.43 -12.55
C ASP A 53 2.11 3.05 -11.98
N SER A 54 3.35 2.92 -11.47
CA SER A 54 3.88 1.66 -10.91
C SER A 54 4.01 1.71 -9.39
N TRP A 55 4.11 0.53 -8.76
CA TRP A 55 4.37 0.43 -7.33
C TRP A 55 5.73 1.05 -6.95
N GLU A 56 6.74 1.05 -7.82
CA GLU A 56 8.02 1.70 -7.52
C GLU A 56 7.98 3.23 -7.65
N ASN A 57 7.02 3.78 -8.40
CA ASN A 57 6.95 5.23 -8.63
C ASN A 57 5.91 5.95 -7.75
N LEU A 58 4.88 5.24 -7.30
CA LEU A 58 3.83 5.81 -6.47
C LEU A 58 4.13 5.68 -4.98
N VAL A 59 4.04 6.79 -4.26
CA VAL A 59 4.26 6.87 -2.81
C VAL A 59 3.15 7.65 -2.12
N ALA A 60 2.89 7.34 -0.85
CA ALA A 60 2.02 8.11 0.00
C ALA A 60 2.68 9.46 0.35
N ALA A 61 1.93 10.55 0.20
CA ALA A 61 2.38 11.90 0.51
C ALA A 61 1.33 12.67 1.34
N CYS A 62 1.80 13.66 2.10
CA CYS A 62 0.92 14.64 2.71
C CYS A 62 0.72 15.82 1.75
N LEU A 63 -0.39 16.54 1.88
CA LEU A 63 -0.73 17.64 0.97
C LEU A 63 0.36 18.72 0.92
N LYS A 64 1.01 19.02 2.05
CA LYS A 64 2.09 20.01 2.12
C LYS A 64 3.31 19.60 1.28
N CYS A 65 3.79 18.36 1.45
CA CYS A 65 4.94 17.86 0.68
C CYS A 65 4.58 17.66 -0.79
N ASN A 66 3.37 17.18 -1.07
CA ASN A 66 2.88 17.01 -2.44
C ASN A 66 2.85 18.34 -3.21
N ASN A 67 2.33 19.40 -2.59
CA ASN A 67 2.29 20.73 -3.20
C ASN A 67 3.68 21.37 -3.32
N ALA A 68 4.56 21.16 -2.34
CA ALA A 68 5.93 21.66 -2.39
C ALA A 68 6.76 20.97 -3.49
N LYS A 69 6.53 19.67 -3.73
CA LYS A 69 7.19 18.95 -4.81
C LYS A 69 6.67 19.38 -6.18
N SER A 70 5.35 19.45 -6.36
CA SER A 70 4.74 19.78 -7.65
C SER A 70 5.35 18.91 -8.78
N ASP A 71 5.85 19.54 -9.85
CA ASP A 71 6.51 18.87 -10.98
C ASP A 71 8.03 18.69 -10.81
N HIS A 72 8.58 18.97 -9.63
CA HIS A 72 10.01 18.78 -9.37
C HIS A 72 10.34 17.31 -9.13
N THR A 73 11.54 16.93 -9.56
CA THR A 73 12.15 15.64 -9.24
C THR A 73 12.84 15.71 -7.88
N LEU A 74 13.03 14.55 -7.24
CA LEU A 74 13.74 14.50 -5.96
C LEU A 74 15.18 15.02 -6.06
N ALA A 75 15.82 14.83 -7.22
CA ALA A 75 17.17 15.34 -7.48
C ALA A 75 17.22 16.88 -7.47
N GLU A 76 16.23 17.54 -8.07
CA GLU A 76 16.15 19.01 -8.11
C GLU A 76 15.93 19.61 -6.72
N MET A 77 15.15 18.95 -5.87
CA MET A 77 14.92 19.42 -4.50
C MET A 77 15.96 18.92 -3.49
N GLY A 78 16.87 18.04 -3.88
CA GLY A 78 17.80 17.37 -2.96
C GLY A 78 17.09 16.48 -1.91
N TRP A 79 15.86 16.05 -2.18
CA TRP A 79 15.08 15.23 -1.26
C TRP A 79 15.46 13.75 -1.38
N LYS A 80 15.33 13.03 -0.27
CA LYS A 80 15.48 11.58 -0.23
C LYS A 80 14.22 10.94 0.33
N LEU A 81 13.82 9.83 -0.27
CA LEU A 81 12.71 9.02 0.25
C LEU A 81 13.13 8.38 1.57
N ARG A 82 12.19 8.30 2.51
CA ARG A 82 12.41 7.63 3.80
C ARG A 82 12.40 6.11 3.69
N PHE A 83 11.78 5.58 2.64
CA PHE A 83 11.73 4.15 2.34
C PHE A 83 11.75 3.94 0.82
N LYS A 84 12.14 2.74 0.37
CA LYS A 84 12.14 2.38 -1.04
C LYS A 84 10.76 1.84 -1.43
N PRO A 85 9.99 2.53 -2.29
CA PRO A 85 8.73 1.99 -2.80
C PRO A 85 8.96 0.74 -3.62
N GLY A 86 8.06 -0.24 -3.47
CA GLY A 86 8.11 -1.51 -4.18
C GLY A 86 6.76 -2.21 -4.17
N VAL A 87 6.69 -3.32 -4.91
CA VAL A 87 5.49 -4.16 -4.95
C VAL A 87 5.28 -4.78 -3.56
N PRO A 88 4.09 -4.65 -2.96
CA PRO A 88 3.83 -5.28 -1.68
C PRO A 88 3.95 -6.81 -1.78
N GLN A 89 4.63 -7.42 -0.82
CA GLN A 89 4.86 -8.86 -0.78
C GLN A 89 3.88 -9.54 0.21
N GLY A 90 3.44 -10.75 -0.13
CA GLY A 90 2.63 -11.61 0.74
C GLY A 90 1.14 -11.66 0.39
N THR A 91 0.53 -12.82 0.66
CA THR A 91 -0.89 -13.14 0.37
C THR A 91 -1.88 -12.18 1.03
N MET A 92 -1.47 -11.55 2.14
CA MET A 92 -2.29 -10.59 2.88
C MET A 92 -2.66 -9.34 2.06
N TRP A 93 -1.91 -9.01 1.02
CA TRP A 93 -2.22 -7.90 0.10
C TRP A 93 -3.25 -8.26 -0.98
N GLN A 94 -3.61 -9.53 -1.08
CA GLN A 94 -4.53 -10.06 -2.09
C GLN A 94 -5.95 -10.23 -1.53
N ILE A 95 -6.10 -10.30 -0.20
CA ILE A 95 -7.37 -10.54 0.47
C ILE A 95 -7.82 -9.26 1.17
N LYS A 96 -8.68 -8.50 0.50
CA LYS A 96 -9.15 -7.19 0.97
C LYS A 96 -9.98 -7.29 2.26
N GLU A 97 -10.65 -8.42 2.46
CA GLU A 97 -11.48 -8.73 3.61
C GLU A 97 -10.68 -8.88 4.92
N LEU A 98 -9.39 -9.23 4.83
CA LEU A 98 -8.50 -9.28 6.01
C LEU A 98 -8.10 -7.89 6.52
N GLU A 99 -8.41 -6.83 5.78
CA GLU A 99 -8.04 -5.46 6.18
C GLU A 99 -8.92 -4.91 7.31
N LYS A 100 -10.17 -5.38 7.38
CA LYS A 100 -11.15 -5.07 8.43
C LYS A 100 -12.01 -6.32 8.62
N PRO A 101 -11.57 -7.28 9.46
CA PRO A 101 -12.39 -8.43 9.79
C PRO A 101 -13.73 -7.95 10.36
N ALA A 102 -14.80 -8.69 10.09
CA ALA A 102 -16.09 -8.37 10.68
C ALA A 102 -15.97 -8.48 12.22
N PRO A 103 -16.60 -7.57 13.00
CA PRO A 103 -16.44 -7.53 14.46
C PRO A 103 -16.72 -8.87 15.14
N ASP A 104 -17.64 -9.65 14.59
CA ASP A 104 -17.99 -11.00 15.05
C ASP A 104 -16.80 -11.97 15.07
N TRP A 105 -15.72 -11.67 14.33
CA TRP A 105 -14.48 -12.45 14.30
C TRP A 105 -13.45 -12.01 15.34
N ASP A 106 -13.64 -10.87 16.01
CA ASP A 106 -12.70 -10.35 17.02
C ASP A 106 -12.34 -11.39 18.09
N PRO A 107 -13.28 -12.20 18.64
CA PRO A 107 -12.94 -13.23 19.61
C PRO A 107 -11.94 -14.26 19.07
N PHE A 108 -11.97 -14.58 17.79
CA PHE A 108 -11.14 -15.64 17.20
C PHE A 108 -9.78 -15.15 16.67
N LEU A 109 -9.59 -13.83 16.59
CA LEU A 109 -8.36 -13.22 16.08
C LEU A 109 -7.39 -12.81 17.20
N LEU A 110 -7.89 -12.68 18.43
CA LEU A 110 -7.08 -12.35 19.60
C LEU A 110 -6.51 -13.63 20.23
N PRO A 111 -5.22 -13.66 20.59
CA PRO A 111 -4.55 -14.86 21.13
C PRO A 111 -5.09 -15.33 22.50
N GLU A 112 -5.94 -14.55 23.16
CA GLU A 112 -6.53 -14.86 24.46
C GLU A 112 -7.71 -15.84 24.41
N SER A 113 -8.26 -16.13 23.22
CA SER A 113 -9.39 -17.05 23.06
C SER A 113 -8.99 -18.52 22.87
N ALA A 114 -7.70 -18.82 22.91
CA ALA A 114 -7.15 -20.17 22.74
C ALA A 114 -6.95 -20.92 24.08
N ALA A 115 -7.78 -20.63 25.10
CA ALA A 115 -7.77 -21.30 26.40
C ALA A 115 -8.96 -22.26 26.56
#